data_AF-A0A2E8BFF4-F1
#
_entry.id   AF-A0A2E8BFF4-F1
#
_cell.length_a   1.000
_cell.length_b   1.000
_cell.length_c   1.000
_cell.angle_alpha   90.00
_cell.angle_beta   90.00
_cell.angle_gamma   90.00
#
_symmetry.space_group_name_H-M   'P 1'
#
loop_
_entity.id
_entity.type
_entity.pdbx_description
1 polymer ?
#
loop_
_entity_poly.entity_id
_entity_poly.type
_entity_poly.pdbx_seq_one_letter_code
_entity_poly.pdbx_strand_id
1 'polypeptide(L)' 'MAEVVLIAVNCDDIASTNQAKYLLELIAWEQQDDVESNACYSADNVRMWFLPNRILWEDHL' A
#
# COMPACT_ATOMS: atom_id res chain seq x y z
N MET A 1 -7.49 17.01 11.44
CA MET A 1 -6.86 15.73 11.03
C MET A 1 -6.18 16.00 9.70
N ALA A 2 -4.96 15.51 9.49
CA ALA A 2 -4.32 15.62 8.18
C ALA A 2 -5.00 14.62 7.23
N GLU A 3 -5.23 15.03 5.98
CA GLU A 3 -5.86 14.19 4.96
C GLU A 3 -4.86 13.13 4.47
N VAL A 4 -5.23 11.85 4.58
CA VAL A 4 -4.39 10.72 4.18
C VAL A 4 -4.94 10.13 2.90
N VAL A 5 -4.05 9.85 1.93
CA VAL A 5 -4.38 9.10 0.72
C VAL A 5 -3.84 7.68 0.87
N LEU A 6 -4.71 6.68 0.75
CA LEU A 6 -4.31 5.27 0.78
C LEU A 6 -4.19 4.72 -0.64
N ILE A 7 -3.03 4.11 -0.92
CA ILE A 7 -2.80 3.22 -2.05
C ILE A 7 -2.83 1.79 -1.50
N ALA A 8 -3.93 1.09 -1.74
CA ALA A 8 -4.05 -0.32 -1.37
C ALA A 8 -3.58 -1.20 -2.53
N VAL A 9 -2.60 -2.06 -2.26
CA VAL A 9 -1.94 -2.90 -3.26
C VAL A 9 -2.40 -4.33 -3.07
N ASN A 10 -2.95 -4.94 -4.12
CA ASN A 10 -3.33 -6.34 -4.10
C ASN A 10 -2.18 -7.20 -4.59
N CYS A 11 -1.54 -7.97 -3.69
CA CYS A 11 -0.38 -8.79 -4.04
C CYS A 11 -0.74 -9.98 -4.96
N ASP A 12 -2.01 -10.38 -5.01
CA ASP A 12 -2.52 -11.38 -5.97
C ASP A 12 -2.76 -10.81 -7.38
N ASP A 13 -2.67 -9.48 -7.57
CA ASP A 13 -2.81 -8.82 -8.86
C ASP A 13 -1.46 -8.33 -9.40
N ILE A 14 -1.05 -8.87 -10.55
CA ILE A 14 0.25 -8.58 -11.18
C ILE A 14 0.36 -7.09 -11.56
N ALA A 15 -0.72 -6.48 -12.04
CA ALA A 15 -0.69 -5.08 -12.45
C ALA A 15 -0.52 -4.15 -11.24
N SER A 16 -1.30 -4.38 -10.19
CA SER A 16 -1.24 -3.66 -8.91
C SER A 16 0.16 -3.75 -8.29
N THR A 17 0.71 -4.96 -8.23
CA THR A 17 2.05 -5.20 -7.67
C THR A 17 3.14 -4.49 -8.47
N ASN A 18 3.06 -4.51 -9.80
CA ASN A 18 4.05 -3.83 -10.65
C ASN A 18 3.97 -2.29 -10.52
N GLN A 19 2.76 -1.73 -10.43
CA GLN A 19 2.58 -0.30 -10.19
C GLN A 19 3.13 0.11 -8.83
N ALA A 20 2.86 -0.66 -7.78
CA ALA A 20 3.37 -0.40 -6.44
C ALA A 20 4.91 -0.42 -6.38
N LYS A 21 5.54 -1.44 -6.98
CA LYS A 21 7.02 -1.51 -7.06
C LYS A 21 7.62 -0.32 -7.79
N TYR A 22 7.04 0.08 -8.92
CA TYR A 22 7.50 1.26 -9.65
C TYR A 22 7.38 2.54 -8.80
N LEU A 23 6.28 2.70 -8.06
CA LEU A 23 6.10 3.83 -7.16
C LEU A 23 7.11 3.82 -5.99
N LEU A 24 7.44 2.65 -5.45
CA LEU A 24 8.47 2.48 -4.41
C LEU A 24 9.86 2.90 -4.90
N GLU A 25 10.14 2.72 -6.20
CA GLU A 25 11.41 3.13 -6.83
C GLU A 25 11.45 4.61 -7.21
N LEU A 26 10.29 5.22 -7.47
CA LEU A 26 10.19 6.59 -8.02
C LEU A 26 10.47 7.69 -6.99
N ILE A 27 10.10 7.46 -5.72
CA ILE A 27 10.24 8.44 -4.64
C ILE A 27 10.77 7.77 -3.37
N ALA A 28 11.25 8.56 -2.42
CA ALA A 28 11.69 8.06 -1.13
C ALA A 28 10.48 7.69 -0.27
N TRP A 29 10.26 6.39 -0.07
CA TRP A 29 9.30 5.87 0.89
C TRP A 29 10.00 5.46 2.18
N GLU A 30 9.35 5.71 3.30
CA GLU A 30 9.75 5.18 4.59
C GLU A 30 8.91 3.95 4.91
N GLN A 31 9.56 2.83 5.25
CA GLN A 31 8.86 1.68 5.78
C GLN A 31 8.32 2.03 7.18
N GLN A 32 7.04 1.74 7.40
CA GLN A 32 6.36 1.93 8.67
C GLN A 32 6.18 0.58 9.37
N ASP A 33 5.63 0.61 10.58
CA ASP A 33 5.16 -0.60 11.24
C ASP A 33 4.13 -1.31 10.36
N ASP A 34 4.18 -2.64 10.36
CA ASP A 34 3.21 -3.45 9.63
C ASP A 34 1.80 -3.20 10.16
N VAL A 35 0.85 -2.99 9.25
CA VAL A 35 -0.58 -2.82 9.57
C VAL A 35 -1.24 -4.17 9.35
N GLU A 36 -1.81 -4.75 10.41
CA GLU A 36 -2.39 -6.11 10.37
C GLU A 36 -1.41 -7.19 9.87
N SER A 37 -0.13 -7.05 10.23
CA SER A 37 0.98 -7.92 9.78
C SER A 37 1.33 -7.81 8.28
N ASN A 38 0.85 -6.76 7.64
CA ASN A 38 1.08 -6.48 6.22
C ASN A 38 1.92 -5.21 6.03
N ALA A 39 2.85 -5.27 5.08
CA ALA A 39 3.83 -4.20 4.88
C ALA A 39 3.17 -2.87 4.53
N CYS A 40 3.58 -1.82 5.24
CA CYS A 40 3.08 -0.46 5.06
C CYS A 40 4.25 0.50 4.83
N TYR A 41 4.06 1.43 3.89
CA TYR A 41 5.03 2.46 3.55
C TYR A 41 4.37 3.84 3.55
N SER A 42 5.14 4.87 3.84
CA SER A 42 4.68 6.26 3.81
C SER A 42 5.59 7.16 3.00
N ALA A 43 4.97 8.10 2.30
CA ALA A 43 5.61 9.28 1.73
C ALA A 43 4.67 10.47 1.94
N ASP A 44 5.09 11.48 2.69
CA ASP A 44 4.25 12.61 3.13
C ASP A 44 2.89 12.14 3.70
N ASN A 45 1.78 12.51 3.05
CA ASN A 45 0.42 12.16 3.43
C ASN A 45 -0.13 10.91 2.71
N VAL A 46 0.69 10.25 1.90
CA VAL A 46 0.32 9.01 1.20
C VAL A 46 0.77 7.80 2.02
N ARG A 47 -0.07 6.77 2.06
CA ARG A 47 0.25 5.46 2.62
C ARG A 47 0.09 4.41 1.53
N MET A 48 1.03 3.48 1.47
CA MET A 48 0.95 2.32 0.57
C MET A 48 0.91 1.06 1.41
N TRP A 49 -0.15 0.28 1.27
CA TRP A 49 -0.40 -0.91 2.07
C TRP A 49 -0.50 -2.15 1.19
N PHE A 50 0.37 -3.13 1.43
CA PHE A 50 0.44 -4.36 0.66
C PHE A 50 -0.46 -5.44 1.27
N LEU A 51 -1.63 -5.65 0.67
CA LEU A 51 -2.57 -6.67 1.09
C LEU A 51 -2.26 -7.99 0.37
N PRO A 52 -2.16 -9.12 1.10
CA PRO A 52 -1.62 -10.37 0.56
C PRO A 52 -2.51 -10.97 -0.52
N ASN A 53 -3.82 -10.84 -0.40
CA ASN A 53 -4.78 -11.36 -1.36
C ASN A 53 -6.16 -10.70 -1.18
N ARG A 54 -7.02 -10.92 -2.16
CA ARG A 54 -8.46 -10.69 -2.07
C ARG A 54 -8.92 -9.29 -1.63
N ILE A 55 -8.25 -8.23 -2.09
CA ILE A 55 -8.70 -6.85 -1.81
C ILE A 55 -10.17 -6.60 -2.18
N LEU A 56 -10.70 -7.28 -3.21
CA LEU A 56 -12.10 -7.16 -3.65
C LEU A 56 -13.12 -7.75 -2.67
N TRP A 57 -12.66 -8.45 -1.63
CA TRP A 57 -13.48 -9.03 -0.57
C TRP A 57 -13.30 -8.29 0.78
N GLU A 58 -12.48 -7.24 0.82
CA GLU A 58 -12.30 -6.40 2.00
C GLU A 58 -13.41 -5.34 2.06
N ASP A 59 -14.56 -5.72 2.63
CA ASP A 59 -15.75 -4.87 2.70
C ASP A 59 -15.62 -3.67 3.66
N HIS A 60 -14.58 -3.66 4.49
CA HIS A 60 -14.38 -2.69 5.58
C HIS A 60 -12.97 -2.09 5.61
N LEU A 61 -12.35 -1.98 4.44
CA LEU A 61 -11.06 -1.31 4.25
C LEU A 61 -11.11 0.18 4.62
#